data_AF-A0A958DDQ6-F1
#
_entry.id   AF-A0A958DDQ6-F1
#
_cell.length_a   1.000
_cell.length_b   1.000
_cell.length_c   1.000
_cell.angle_alpha   90.00
_cell.angle_beta   90.00
_cell.angle_gamma   90.00
#
_symmetry.space_group_name_H-M   'P 1'
#
loop_
_entity.id
_entity.type
_entity.pdbx_description
1 polymer ?
#
loop_
_entity_poly.entity_id
_entity_poly.type
_entity_poly.pdbx_seq_one_letter_code
_entity_poly.pdbx_strand_id
1 'polypeptide(L)'
;LYADGLEREYGRRPVIFYTNGYDIYIWDDAQNEPPRRIYGFYSKDSLQYLHFQREQKHTAGDIRINYQIVDRLYQIEAIKRIVERFDRKHRKGLLVQATGTGKTRVAIALCDALLKARWVKRILFLCDRRELRKQAKNAFQDYIEASLVIVSARTFKEREHRIYMATYPAMKEVYQSFDV
;
A
#
# COMPACT_ATOMS: atom_id res chain seq x y z
N LEU A 1 -25.23 5.48 13.29
CA LEU A 1 -26.46 6.19 12.90
C LEU A 1 -26.70 6.21 11.39
N TYR A 2 -25.85 6.82 10.55
CA TYR A 2 -26.06 6.77 9.08
C TYR A 2 -25.57 5.45 8.47
N ALA A 3 -24.41 4.95 8.91
CA ALA A 3 -23.84 3.71 8.37
C ALA A 3 -24.77 2.51 8.58
N ASP A 4 -25.36 2.40 9.77
CA ASP A 4 -26.33 1.33 10.10
C ASP A 4 -27.64 1.49 9.33
N GLY A 5 -28.03 2.72 8.98
CA GLY A 5 -29.18 3.00 8.14
C GLY A 5 -28.95 2.56 6.70
N LEU A 6 -27.81 2.95 6.12
CA LEU A 6 -27.40 2.55 4.77
C LEU A 6 -27.22 1.04 4.66
N GLU A 7 -26.68 0.39 5.69
CA GLU A 7 -26.56 -1.07 5.71
C GLU A 7 -27.91 -1.78 5.72
N ARG A 8 -28.89 -1.27 6.47
CA ARG A 8 -30.27 -1.79 6.46
C ARG A 8 -30.96 -1.61 5.12
N GLU A 9 -30.70 -0.50 4.43
CA GLU A 9 -31.32 -0.16 3.14
C GLU A 9 -30.70 -0.93 1.96
N TYR A 10 -29.36 -0.99 1.91
CA TYR A 10 -28.62 -1.54 0.76
C TYR A 10 -28.02 -2.93 1.01
N GLY A 11 -28.18 -3.49 2.22
CA GLY A 11 -27.66 -4.81 2.60
C GLY A 11 -26.13 -4.90 2.65
N ARG A 12 -25.42 -3.76 2.61
CA ARG A 12 -23.95 -3.71 2.64
C ARG A 12 -23.47 -2.62 3.57
N ARG A 13 -22.57 -2.97 4.49
CA ARG A 13 -21.90 -1.99 5.36
C ARG A 13 -21.15 -0.95 4.51
N PRO A 14 -21.44 0.36 4.61
CA PRO A 14 -20.64 1.36 3.90
C PRO A 14 -19.25 1.52 4.53
N VAL A 15 -18.34 2.21 3.84
CA VAL A 15 -17.14 2.76 4.48
C VAL A 15 -17.54 4.08 5.12
N ILE A 16 -17.14 4.29 6.37
CA ILE A 16 -17.62 5.41 7.18
C ILE A 16 -16.66 6.60 7.00
N PHE A 17 -17.21 7.74 6.63
CA PHE A 17 -16.56 9.04 6.71
C PHE A 17 -17.21 9.91 7.78
N TYR A 18 -16.41 10.73 8.44
CA TYR A 18 -16.88 11.80 9.30
C TYR A 18 -15.89 12.97 9.27
N THR A 19 -16.40 14.19 9.39
CA THR A 19 -15.62 15.42 9.22
C THR A 19 -16.22 16.56 10.03
N ASN A 20 -15.37 17.51 10.42
CA ASN A 20 -15.77 18.80 11.00
C ASN A 20 -15.63 19.96 10.00
N GLY A 21 -15.41 19.66 8.71
CA GLY A 21 -15.13 20.63 7.66
C GLY A 21 -13.64 20.88 7.40
N TYR A 22 -12.76 20.67 8.40
CA TYR A 22 -11.31 20.85 8.29
C TYR A 22 -10.55 19.52 8.23
N ASP A 23 -10.98 18.56 9.03
CA ASP A 23 -10.39 17.23 9.13
C ASP A 23 -11.38 16.19 8.65
N ILE A 24 -10.92 15.33 7.74
CA ILE A 24 -11.71 14.21 7.23
C ILE A 24 -11.15 12.93 7.83
N TYR A 25 -12.02 12.09 8.37
CA TYR A 25 -11.67 10.78 8.88
C TYR A 25 -12.37 9.70 8.06
N ILE A 26 -11.67 8.57 7.90
CA ILE A 26 -12.19 7.33 7.33
C ILE A 26 -12.16 6.23 8.40
N TRP A 27 -13.20 5.42 8.43
CA TRP A 27 -13.32 4.26 9.30
C TRP A 27 -13.95 3.08 8.54
N ASP A 28 -13.25 1.95 8.53
CA ASP A 28 -13.73 0.68 7.97
C ASP A 28 -13.91 -0.32 9.12
N ASP A 29 -15.04 -0.18 9.82
CA ASP A 29 -15.38 -0.99 10.99
C ASP A 29 -15.57 -2.47 10.67
N ALA A 30 -16.08 -2.79 9.48
CA ALA A 30 -16.22 -4.16 8.99
C ALA A 30 -14.89 -4.92 8.89
N GLN A 31 -13.75 -4.24 8.81
CA GLN A 31 -12.42 -4.86 8.86
C GLN A 31 -11.71 -4.70 10.21
N ASN A 32 -12.40 -4.22 11.25
CA ASN A 32 -11.80 -3.84 12.53
C ASN A 32 -10.62 -2.85 12.36
N GLU A 33 -10.66 -2.00 11.32
CA GLU A 33 -9.63 -0.96 11.14
C GLU A 33 -9.95 0.22 12.07
N PRO A 34 -8.96 0.76 12.79
CA PRO A 34 -9.17 1.96 13.59
C PRO A 34 -9.44 3.17 12.68
N PRO A 35 -10.26 4.13 13.12
CA PRO A 35 -10.46 5.37 12.39
C PRO A 35 -9.15 6.12 12.17
N ARG A 36 -9.01 6.79 11.02
CA ARG A 36 -7.82 7.57 10.69
C ARG A 36 -8.14 8.82 9.90
N ARG A 37 -7.31 9.85 10.07
CA ARG A 37 -7.37 11.06 9.24
C ARG A 37 -6.91 10.77 7.82
N ILE A 38 -7.60 11.38 6.87
CA ILE A 38 -7.30 11.45 5.43
C ILE A 38 -7.35 12.91 4.99
N TYR A 39 -6.82 13.22 3.80
CA TYR A 39 -6.76 14.60 3.30
C TYR A 39 -7.93 14.94 2.33
N GLY A 40 -8.88 14.02 2.14
CA GLY A 40 -9.99 14.08 1.18
C GLY A 40 -10.58 12.71 0.85
N PHE A 41 -11.61 12.70 0.02
CA PHE A 41 -12.58 11.60 -0.07
C PHE A 41 -12.23 10.58 -1.14
N TYR A 42 -12.37 9.31 -0.78
CA TYR A 42 -12.09 8.22 -1.70
C TYR A 42 -13.02 8.28 -2.91
N SER A 43 -12.42 8.13 -4.10
CA SER A 43 -13.17 7.90 -5.32
C SER A 43 -14.02 6.64 -5.25
N LYS A 44 -15.05 6.56 -6.10
CA LYS A 44 -15.91 5.36 -6.24
C LYS A 44 -15.10 4.07 -6.39
N ASP A 45 -14.09 4.07 -7.27
CA ASP A 45 -13.24 2.90 -7.52
C ASP A 45 -12.37 2.50 -6.31
N SER A 46 -12.05 3.47 -5.45
CA SER A 46 -11.31 3.22 -4.22
C SER A 46 -12.21 2.60 -3.16
N LEU A 47 -13.46 3.08 -3.04
CA LEU A 47 -14.48 2.49 -2.17
C LEU A 47 -14.86 1.07 -2.61
N GLN A 48 -15.06 0.86 -3.92
CA GLN A 48 -15.30 -0.47 -4.49
C GLN A 48 -14.14 -1.43 -4.19
N TYR A 49 -12.89 -0.94 -4.21
CA TYR A 49 -11.75 -1.77 -3.85
C TYR A 49 -11.71 -2.13 -2.36
N LEU A 50 -12.04 -1.20 -1.45
CA LEU A 50 -12.15 -1.53 -0.01
C LEU A 50 -13.19 -2.63 0.23
N HIS A 51 -14.32 -2.52 -0.45
CA HIS A 51 -15.37 -3.52 -0.46
C HIS A 51 -14.90 -4.89 -1.00
N PHE A 52 -14.21 -4.91 -2.14
CA PHE A 52 -13.55 -6.12 -2.65
C PHE A 52 -12.58 -6.73 -1.62
N GLN A 53 -11.80 -5.89 -0.92
CA GLN A 53 -10.86 -6.36 0.09
C GLN A 53 -11.54 -7.05 1.27
N ARG A 54 -12.74 -6.64 1.68
CA ARG A 54 -13.45 -7.30 2.79
C ARG A 54 -13.71 -8.80 2.53
N GLU A 55 -13.86 -9.18 1.27
CA GLU A 55 -14.15 -10.55 0.85
C GLU A 55 -12.91 -11.30 0.38
N GLN A 56 -11.96 -10.60 -0.25
CA GLN A 56 -10.89 -11.21 -1.03
C GLN A 56 -9.50 -11.08 -0.40
N LYS A 57 -9.36 -10.28 0.66
CA LYS A 57 -8.08 -10.09 1.36
C LYS A 57 -7.71 -11.38 2.10
N HIS A 58 -6.49 -11.86 1.86
CA HIS A 58 -5.99 -13.06 2.51
C HIS A 58 -5.71 -12.81 4.00
N THR A 59 -5.73 -13.85 4.82
CA THR A 59 -5.32 -13.73 6.23
C THR A 59 -3.79 -13.65 6.32
N ALA A 60 -3.26 -13.16 7.44
CA ALA A 60 -1.80 -13.08 7.62
C ALA A 60 -1.10 -14.45 7.50
N GLY A 61 -1.78 -15.53 7.89
CA GLY A 61 -1.25 -16.89 7.78
C GLY A 61 -1.11 -17.38 6.33
N ASP A 62 -1.90 -16.83 5.41
CA ASP A 62 -1.87 -17.19 3.99
C ASP A 62 -0.78 -16.45 3.20
N ILE A 63 -0.12 -15.46 3.82
CA ILE A 63 0.90 -14.65 3.16
C ILE A 63 2.16 -15.49 2.95
N ARG A 64 2.41 -15.84 1.69
CA ARG A 64 3.61 -16.57 1.27
C ARG A 64 4.71 -15.60 0.86
N ILE A 65 5.87 -15.76 1.48
CA ILE A 65 7.09 -15.03 1.12
C ILE A 65 7.76 -15.76 -0.05
N ASN A 66 8.13 -15.03 -1.09
CA ASN A 66 8.84 -15.59 -2.24
C ASN A 66 10.35 -15.76 -1.93
N TYR A 67 10.76 -17.01 -1.73
CA TYR A 67 12.15 -17.37 -1.41
C TYR A 67 13.15 -17.13 -2.57
N GLN A 68 12.67 -16.92 -3.81
CA GLN A 68 13.54 -16.51 -4.92
C GLN A 68 14.02 -15.05 -4.77
N ILE A 69 13.28 -14.23 -4.03
CA ILE A 69 13.62 -12.83 -3.78
C ILE A 69 14.50 -12.72 -2.52
N VAL A 70 14.14 -13.45 -1.47
CA VAL A 70 14.82 -13.45 -0.16
C VAL A 70 15.06 -14.89 0.33
N ASP A 71 16.31 -15.21 0.59
CA ASP A 71 16.77 -16.56 0.97
C ASP A 71 17.39 -16.60 2.38
N ARG A 72 17.53 -15.46 3.05
CA ARG A 72 18.16 -15.35 4.38
C ARG A 72 17.11 -15.26 5.49
N LEU A 73 17.32 -16.02 6.57
CA LEU A 73 16.40 -16.11 7.71
C LEU A 73 16.03 -14.74 8.29
N TYR A 74 16.99 -13.83 8.47
CA TYR A 74 16.71 -12.50 9.02
C TYR A 74 15.85 -11.62 8.09
N GLN A 75 15.92 -11.84 6.77
CA GLN A 75 15.10 -11.12 5.80
C GLN A 75 13.66 -11.63 5.84
N ILE A 76 13.50 -12.96 5.91
CA ILE A 76 12.21 -13.63 6.06
C ILE A 76 11.54 -13.19 7.37
N GLU A 77 12.27 -13.19 8.47
CA GLU A 77 11.77 -12.76 9.78
C GLU A 77 11.36 -11.28 9.76
N ALA A 78 12.17 -10.40 9.17
CA ALA A 78 11.82 -8.99 9.03
C ALA A 78 10.48 -8.78 8.30
N ILE A 79 10.23 -9.53 7.21
CA ILE A 79 8.98 -9.46 6.47
C ILE A 79 7.81 -9.96 7.32
N LYS A 80 7.97 -11.12 7.99
CA LYS A 80 6.94 -11.68 8.88
C LYS A 80 6.53 -10.69 9.98
N ARG A 81 7.50 -10.01 10.61
CA ARG A 81 7.22 -9.00 11.65
C ARG A 81 6.48 -7.78 11.13
N ILE A 82 6.77 -7.33 9.91
CA ILE A 82 6.03 -6.23 9.30
C ILE A 82 4.60 -6.67 8.97
N VAL A 83 4.43 -7.88 8.42
CA VAL A 83 3.11 -8.44 8.11
C VAL A 83 2.27 -8.59 9.39
N GLU A 84 2.83 -9.17 10.45
CA GLU A 84 2.18 -9.30 11.77
C GLU A 84 1.74 -7.93 12.32
N ARG A 85 2.61 -6.92 12.19
CA ARG A 85 2.30 -5.55 12.62
C ARG A 85 1.12 -4.95 11.83
N PHE A 86 1.08 -5.16 10.52
CA PHE A 86 -0.01 -4.68 9.67
C PHE A 86 -1.32 -5.45 9.89
N ASP A 87 -1.24 -6.75 10.21
CA ASP A 87 -2.39 -7.56 10.60
C ASP A 87 -3.06 -7.02 11.86
N ARG A 88 -2.25 -6.60 12.83
CA ARG A 88 -2.67 -5.88 14.05
C ARG A 88 -3.11 -4.43 13.81
N LYS A 89 -3.43 -4.07 12.56
CA LYS A 89 -4.01 -2.78 12.17
C LYS A 89 -3.10 -1.57 12.41
N HIS A 90 -1.81 -1.80 12.66
CA HIS A 90 -0.83 -0.72 12.60
C HIS A 90 -0.53 -0.37 11.14
N ARG A 91 -0.44 0.92 10.84
CA ARG A 91 -0.28 1.41 9.47
C ARG A 91 1.15 1.82 9.09
N LYS A 92 2.07 1.76 10.07
CA LYS A 92 3.45 2.21 9.94
C LYS A 92 4.38 1.18 10.57
N GLY A 93 5.47 0.88 9.89
CA GLY A 93 6.57 0.06 10.41
C GLY A 93 7.91 0.71 10.06
N LEU A 94 8.93 0.44 10.87
CA LEU A 94 10.30 0.86 10.62
C LEU A 94 11.18 -0.39 10.62
N LEU A 95 11.94 -0.59 9.56
CA LEU A 95 12.91 -1.68 9.45
C LEU A 95 14.31 -1.08 9.40
N VAL A 96 15.13 -1.42 10.39
CA VAL A 96 16.54 -0.98 10.46
C VAL A 96 17.43 -2.12 10.00
N GLN A 97 18.25 -1.85 9.00
CA GLN A 97 19.15 -2.83 8.38
C GLN A 97 20.48 -2.17 8.02
N ALA A 98 21.58 -2.90 8.20
CA ALA A 98 22.90 -2.45 7.79
C ALA A 98 23.00 -2.30 6.25
N THR A 99 24.01 -1.56 5.80
CA THR A 99 24.35 -1.51 4.37
C THR A 99 24.83 -2.88 3.89
N GLY A 100 24.49 -3.26 2.66
CA GLY A 100 24.83 -4.58 2.10
C GLY A 100 23.95 -5.77 2.53
N THR A 101 23.02 -5.63 3.48
CA THR A 101 22.20 -6.77 3.97
C THR A 101 20.93 -7.05 3.15
N GLY A 102 20.77 -6.42 1.98
CA GLY A 102 19.65 -6.71 1.08
C GLY A 102 18.35 -5.93 1.34
N LYS A 103 18.44 -4.68 1.84
CA LYS A 103 17.29 -3.78 2.07
C LYS A 103 16.29 -3.75 0.91
N THR A 104 16.79 -3.61 -0.32
CA THR A 104 15.96 -3.56 -1.53
C THR A 104 15.24 -4.89 -1.77
N ARG A 105 15.91 -6.03 -1.59
CA ARG A 105 15.29 -7.36 -1.73
C ARG A 105 14.18 -7.58 -0.72
N VAL A 106 14.40 -7.19 0.53
CA VAL A 106 13.38 -7.27 1.60
C VAL A 106 12.17 -6.41 1.25
N ALA A 107 12.39 -5.18 0.76
CA ALA A 107 11.31 -4.31 0.35
C ALA A 107 10.50 -4.89 -0.83
N ILE A 108 11.16 -5.45 -1.85
CA ILE A 108 10.50 -6.09 -3.00
C ILE A 108 9.69 -7.30 -2.54
N ALA A 109 10.26 -8.19 -1.73
CA ALA A 109 9.57 -9.37 -1.24
C ALA A 109 8.35 -9.02 -0.36
N LEU A 110 8.45 -7.98 0.47
CA LEU A 110 7.31 -7.46 1.21
C LEU A 110 6.23 -6.92 0.27
N CYS A 111 6.61 -6.14 -0.75
CA CYS A 111 5.67 -5.59 -1.74
C CYS A 111 4.95 -6.70 -2.51
N ASP A 112 5.68 -7.72 -2.98
CA ASP A 112 5.14 -8.90 -3.66
C ASP A 112 4.13 -9.63 -2.78
N ALA A 113 4.51 -9.92 -1.53
CA ALA A 113 3.67 -10.59 -0.55
C ALA A 113 2.36 -9.82 -0.29
N LEU A 114 2.42 -8.51 -0.08
CA LEU A 114 1.24 -7.68 0.19
C LEU A 114 0.33 -7.52 -1.04
N LEU A 115 0.89 -7.47 -2.26
CA LEU A 115 0.12 -7.43 -3.50
C LEU A 115 -0.62 -8.75 -3.73
N LYS A 116 0.08 -9.88 -3.63
CA LYS A 116 -0.51 -11.22 -3.79
C LYS A 116 -1.57 -11.53 -2.74
N ALA A 117 -1.38 -11.03 -1.52
CA ALA A 117 -2.37 -11.12 -0.44
C ALA A 117 -3.58 -10.19 -0.62
N ARG A 118 -3.53 -9.28 -1.61
CA ARG A 118 -4.52 -8.22 -1.86
C ARG A 118 -4.68 -7.25 -0.68
N TRP A 119 -3.63 -7.09 0.13
CA TRP A 119 -3.59 -6.13 1.24
C TRP A 119 -3.40 -4.70 0.73
N VAL A 120 -2.74 -4.53 -0.41
CA VAL A 120 -2.48 -3.23 -1.03
C VAL A 120 -2.93 -3.22 -2.49
N LYS A 121 -3.50 -2.09 -2.94
CA LYS A 121 -3.88 -1.87 -4.35
C LYS A 121 -2.72 -1.36 -5.20
N ARG A 122 -1.97 -0.43 -4.62
CA ARG A 122 -0.90 0.36 -5.25
C ARG A 122 0.25 0.56 -4.26
N ILE A 123 1.47 0.63 -4.78
CA ILE A 123 2.71 0.82 -4.01
C ILE A 123 3.45 2.03 -4.56
N LEU A 124 3.92 2.91 -3.67
CA LEU A 124 4.83 4.00 -4.01
C LEU A 124 6.20 3.70 -3.39
N PHE A 125 7.22 3.52 -4.23
CA PHE A 125 8.61 3.32 -3.83
C PHE A 125 9.39 4.62 -4.03
N LEU A 126 9.90 5.19 -2.93
CA LEU A 126 10.62 6.46 -2.92
C LEU A 126 12.12 6.25 -2.73
N CYS A 127 12.91 6.95 -3.55
CA CYS A 127 14.37 6.98 -3.45
C CYS A 127 14.88 8.42 -3.33
N ASP A 128 16.11 8.56 -2.85
CA ASP A 128 16.81 9.84 -2.87
C ASP A 128 17.32 10.17 -4.29
N ARG A 129 18.09 9.26 -4.89
CA ARG A 129 18.78 9.49 -6.18
C ARG A 129 18.16 8.72 -7.35
N ARG A 130 18.33 9.24 -8.57
CA ARG A 130 17.78 8.65 -9.81
C ARG A 130 18.38 7.26 -10.11
N GLU A 131 19.64 7.09 -9.77
CA GLU A 131 20.45 5.87 -9.95
C GLU A 131 19.93 4.76 -9.04
N LEU A 132 19.68 5.09 -7.75
CA LEU A 132 19.08 4.17 -6.79
C LEU A 132 17.66 3.77 -7.22
N ARG A 133 16.87 4.72 -7.73
CA ARG A 133 15.56 4.42 -8.32
C ARG A 133 15.67 3.49 -9.54
N LYS A 134 16.66 3.69 -10.41
CA LYS A 134 16.89 2.83 -11.58
C LYS A 134 17.25 1.40 -11.17
N GLN A 135 18.12 1.25 -10.16
CA GLN A 135 18.45 -0.06 -9.58
C GLN A 135 17.23 -0.74 -8.98
N ALA A 136 16.44 -0.02 -8.19
CA ALA A 136 15.19 -0.53 -7.63
C ALA A 136 14.21 -0.94 -8.74
N LYS A 137 14.03 -0.11 -9.79
CA LYS A 137 13.16 -0.44 -10.93
C LYS A 137 13.52 -1.78 -11.55
N ASN A 138 14.78 -1.98 -11.91
CA ASN A 138 15.22 -3.22 -12.53
C ASN A 138 14.92 -4.41 -11.61
N ALA A 139 15.30 -4.30 -10.34
CA ALA A 139 15.05 -5.36 -9.37
C ALA A 139 13.55 -5.65 -9.16
N PHE A 140 12.68 -4.64 -9.17
CA PHE A 140 11.23 -4.86 -9.10
C PHE A 140 10.70 -5.58 -10.35
N GLN A 141 11.18 -5.22 -11.54
CA GLN A 141 10.78 -5.86 -12.80
C GLN A 141 11.22 -7.32 -12.89
N ASP A 142 12.34 -7.68 -12.26
CA ASP A 142 12.84 -9.06 -12.24
C ASP A 142 11.96 -10.01 -11.41
N TYR A 143 11.21 -9.50 -10.43
CA TYR A 143 10.48 -10.36 -9.47
C TYR A 143 8.97 -10.11 -9.40
N ILE A 144 8.46 -8.96 -9.87
CA ILE A 144 7.04 -8.61 -9.75
C ILE A 144 6.44 -8.33 -11.13
N GLU A 145 5.50 -9.18 -11.53
CA GLU A 145 4.71 -9.07 -12.76
C GLU A 145 3.54 -8.09 -12.60
N ALA A 146 3.85 -6.84 -12.22
CA ALA A 146 2.85 -5.79 -12.09
C ALA A 146 3.24 -4.55 -12.89
N SER A 147 2.23 -3.81 -13.36
CA SER A 147 2.44 -2.56 -14.07
C SER A 147 3.19 -1.55 -13.21
N LEU A 148 4.32 -1.05 -13.73
CA LEU A 148 5.24 -0.17 -13.04
C LEU A 148 5.49 1.09 -13.85
N VAL A 149 5.40 2.25 -13.20
CA VAL A 149 5.71 3.56 -13.79
C VAL A 149 6.67 4.36 -12.93
N ILE A 150 7.53 5.15 -13.59
CA ILE A 150 8.31 6.19 -12.92
C ILE A 150 7.48 7.46 -12.89
N VAL A 151 7.27 8.02 -11.70
CA VAL A 151 6.56 9.29 -11.53
C VAL A 151 7.45 10.45 -11.98
N SER A 152 6.91 11.26 -12.86
CA SER A 152 7.53 12.45 -13.44
C SER A 152 6.46 13.46 -13.84
N ALA A 153 6.86 14.67 -14.24
CA ALA A 153 5.94 15.69 -14.75
C ALA A 153 5.08 15.24 -15.96
N ARG A 154 5.44 14.16 -16.66
CA ARG A 154 4.66 13.63 -17.79
C ARG A 154 3.70 12.51 -17.40
N THR A 155 4.11 11.70 -16.41
CA THR A 155 3.45 10.43 -16.06
C THR A 155 2.65 10.53 -14.77
N PHE A 156 2.70 11.66 -14.06
CA PHE A 156 2.06 11.82 -12.74
C PHE A 156 0.54 11.70 -12.78
N LYS A 157 -0.12 11.80 -13.94
CA LYS A 157 -1.56 11.61 -14.10
C LYS A 157 -1.96 10.16 -14.37
N GLU A 158 -1.01 9.28 -14.65
CA GLU A 158 -1.29 7.87 -14.88
C GLU A 158 -1.76 7.23 -13.56
N ARG A 159 -2.90 6.53 -13.59
CA ARG A 159 -3.52 5.90 -12.41
C ARG A 159 -3.66 4.38 -12.55
N GLU A 160 -3.36 3.82 -13.71
CA GLU A 160 -3.55 2.40 -14.03
C GLU A 160 -2.44 1.49 -13.50
N HIS A 161 -1.33 2.08 -13.05
CA HIS A 161 -0.19 1.30 -12.56
C HIS A 161 -0.42 0.80 -11.13
N ARG A 162 0.18 -0.36 -10.82
CA ARG A 162 0.22 -0.92 -9.47
C ARG A 162 1.42 -0.44 -8.69
N ILE A 163 2.54 -0.18 -9.36
CA ILE A 163 3.80 0.24 -8.73
C ILE A 163 4.23 1.59 -9.30
N TYR A 164 4.42 2.55 -8.42
CA TYR A 164 4.92 3.88 -8.72
C TYR A 164 6.30 4.04 -8.11
N MET A 165 7.25 4.50 -8.91
CA MET A 165 8.60 4.78 -8.44
C MET A 165 8.94 6.24 -8.62
N ALA A 166 9.38 6.91 -7.56
CA ALA A 166 9.72 8.32 -7.62
C ALA A 166 10.99 8.61 -6.83
N THR A 167 11.64 9.72 -7.16
CA THR A 167 12.59 10.33 -6.23
C THR A 167 11.86 11.36 -5.36
N TYR A 168 12.39 11.68 -4.18
CA TYR A 168 11.77 12.71 -3.32
C TYR A 168 11.54 14.04 -4.05
N PRO A 169 12.51 14.60 -4.81
CA PRO A 169 12.28 15.86 -5.54
C PRO A 169 11.14 15.76 -6.55
N ALA A 170 11.11 14.68 -7.34
CA ALA A 170 10.07 14.49 -8.36
C ALA A 170 8.68 14.34 -7.71
N MET A 171 8.58 13.61 -6.60
CA MET A 171 7.31 13.45 -5.90
C MET A 171 6.84 14.77 -5.27
N LYS A 172 7.75 15.59 -4.74
CA LYS A 172 7.43 16.88 -4.13
C LYS A 172 6.82 17.87 -5.11
N GLU A 173 7.16 17.79 -6.39
CA GLU A 173 6.58 18.64 -7.45
C GLU A 173 5.15 18.25 -7.80
N VAL A 174 4.77 16.97 -7.64
CA VAL A 174 3.51 16.45 -8.19
C VAL A 174 2.56 15.87 -7.14
N TYR A 175 2.94 15.74 -5.86
CA TYR A 175 2.11 15.04 -4.87
C TYR A 175 0.71 15.62 -4.69
N GLN A 176 0.54 16.93 -4.86
CA GLN A 176 -0.77 17.60 -4.75
C GLN A 176 -1.75 17.19 -5.85
N SER A 177 -1.26 16.61 -6.94
CA SER A 177 -2.10 16.16 -8.08
C SER A 177 -2.57 14.71 -7.94
N PHE A 178 -2.05 13.96 -6.96
CA PHE A 178 -2.61 12.67 -6.61
C PHE A 178 -3.82 12.97 -5.73
N ASP A 179 -5.00 12.64 -6.25
CA ASP A 179 -6.28 12.82 -5.57
C ASP A 179 -6.21 12.39 -4.12
N VAL A 180 -7.04 13.05 -3.32
CA VAL A 180 -7.43 12.53 -2.03
C VAL A 180 -8.82 11.94 -2.07
#